data_AF-A0A7G8IXY7-F1
#
_entry.id   AF-A0A7G8IXY7-F1
#
_cell.length_a   1.000
_cell.length_b   1.000
_cell.length_c   1.000
_cell.angle_alpha   90.00
_cell.angle_beta   90.00
_cell.angle_gamma   90.00
#
_symmetry.space_group_name_H-M   'P 1'
#
loop_
_entity.id
_entity.type
_entity.pdbx_description
1 polymer ?
#
loop_
_entity_poly.entity_id
_entity_poly.type
_entity_poly.pdbx_seq_one_letter_code
_entity_poly.pdbx_strand_id
1 'polypeptide(L)' 'MSPEKLHWKDLSLDELEQVLKSEDVSGEPEDYEYIRRDGALHLFNDECSIELMLNNEQAA' A
#
# COMPACT_ATOMS: atom_id res chain seq x y z
N MET A 1 0.21 -18.12 6.96
CA MET A 1 -0.86 -17.13 7.11
C MET A 1 -1.11 -16.56 5.72
N SER A 2 -2.35 -16.57 5.26
CA SER A 2 -2.69 -15.99 3.94
C SER A 2 -2.54 -14.47 4.04
N PRO A 3 -2.02 -13.80 3.00
CA PRO A 3 -2.02 -12.34 2.97
C PRO A 3 -3.47 -11.84 3.02
N GLU A 4 -3.78 -10.99 4.00
CA GLU A 4 -5.08 -10.33 4.06
C GLU A 4 -5.10 -9.25 2.98
N LYS A 5 -6.04 -9.38 2.03
CA LYS A 5 -6.32 -8.32 1.07
C LYS A 5 -6.99 -7.17 1.83
N LEU A 6 -6.37 -6.01 1.78
CA LEU A 6 -6.85 -4.77 2.38
C LEU A 6 -7.58 -3.96 1.30
N HIS A 7 -8.60 -3.22 1.70
CA HIS A 7 -9.17 -2.19 0.87
C HIS A 7 -8.57 -0.84 1.23
N TRP A 8 -8.65 0.14 0.32
CA TRP A 8 -8.14 1.50 0.58
C TRP A 8 -8.73 2.13 1.85
N LYS A 9 -9.95 1.74 2.25
CA LYS A 9 -10.63 2.19 3.47
C LYS A 9 -10.06 1.58 4.75
N ASP A 10 -9.37 0.45 4.65
CA ASP A 10 -8.70 -0.21 5.76
C ASP A 10 -7.30 0.38 6.01
N LEU A 11 -6.77 1.16 5.06
CA LEU A 11 -5.47 1.81 5.20
C LEU A 11 -5.56 3.03 6.12
N SER A 12 -4.53 3.21 6.93
CA SER A 12 -4.38 4.42 7.73
C SER A 12 -4.10 5.62 6.84
N LEU A 13 -4.40 6.81 7.35
CA LEU A 13 -4.16 8.07 6.62
C LEU A 13 -2.69 8.25 6.23
N ASP A 14 -1.76 7.79 7.08
CA ASP A 14 -0.32 7.80 6.82
C ASP A 14 0.06 6.88 5.65
N GLU A 15 -0.48 5.66 5.64
CA GLU A 15 -0.25 4.67 4.59
C GLU A 15 -0.79 5.19 3.25
N LEU A 16 -1.99 5.77 3.26
CA LEU A 16 -2.57 6.42 2.09
C LEU A 16 -1.71 7.59 1.60
N GLU A 17 -1.16 8.40 2.50
CA GLU A 17 -0.28 9.50 2.12
C GLU A 17 1.00 8.98 1.46
N GLN A 18 1.60 7.90 1.96
CA GLN A 18 2.77 7.28 1.33
C GLN A 18 2.45 6.71 -0.05
N VAL A 19 1.28 6.08 -0.19
CA VAL A 19 0.76 5.59 -1.48
C VAL A 19 0.59 6.74 -2.47
N LEU A 20 -0.08 7.81 -2.06
CA LEU A 20 -0.36 8.97 -2.93
C LEU A 20 0.90 9.77 -3.26
N LYS A 21 1.92 9.75 -2.40
CA LYS A 21 3.23 10.35 -2.65
C LYS A 21 4.11 9.51 -3.57
N SER A 22 3.80 8.23 -3.75
CA SER A 22 4.57 7.36 -4.62
C SER A 22 4.25 7.69 -6.09
N GLU A 23 5.25 8.17 -6.83
CA GLU A 23 5.11 8.48 -8.26
C GLU A 23 4.77 7.25 -9.11
N ASP A 24 4.99 6.04 -8.58
CA ASP A 24 4.64 4.78 -9.23
C ASP A 24 3.11 4.50 -9.23
N VAL A 25 2.35 5.13 -8.33
CA VAL A 25 0.90 4.93 -8.23
C VAL A 25 0.19 5.87 -9.20
N SER A 26 -0.02 5.40 -10.43
CA SER A 26 -0.56 6.21 -11.53
C SER A 26 -2.03 5.91 -11.87
N GLY A 27 -2.89 5.62 -10.88
CA GLY A 27 -4.31 5.28 -11.10
C GLY A 27 -5.21 5.55 -9.90
N GLU A 28 -6.49 5.15 -9.98
CA GLU A 28 -7.40 5.29 -8.85
C GLU A 28 -7.12 4.19 -7.79
N PRO A 29 -7.18 4.49 -6.49
CA PRO A 29 -6.89 3.51 -5.44
C PRO A 29 -7.83 2.29 -5.47
N GLU A 30 -8.99 2.38 -6.11
CA GLU A 30 -9.91 1.27 -6.33
C GLU A 30 -9.45 0.27 -7.41
N ASP A 31 -8.56 0.70 -8.32
CA ASP A 31 -7.93 -0.19 -9.30
C ASP A 31 -6.82 -1.04 -8.69
N TYR A 32 -6.32 -0.70 -7.50
CA TYR A 32 -5.24 -1.40 -6.83
C TYR A 32 -5.76 -2.32 -5.72
N GLU A 33 -5.23 -3.54 -5.70
CA GLU A 33 -5.34 -4.43 -4.56
C GLU A 33 -4.18 -4.18 -3.60
N TYR A 34 -4.48 -4.13 -2.30
CA TYR A 34 -3.50 -3.88 -1.26
C TYR A 34 -3.27 -5.16 -0.46
N ILE A 35 -2.01 -5.52 -0.24
CA ILE A 35 -1.62 -6.61 0.65
C ILE A 35 -0.56 -6.08 1.60
N ARG A 36 -0.77 -6.27 2.90
CA ARG A 36 0.28 -6.05 3.89
C ARG A 36 1.09 -7.34 4.06
N ARG A 37 2.39 -7.26 3.81
CA ARG A 37 3.31 -8.38 3.96
C ARG A 37 4.63 -7.87 4.53
N ASP A 38 5.11 -8.52 5.59
CA ASP A 38 6.43 -8.25 6.19
C ASP A 38 6.70 -6.75 6.53
N GLY A 39 5.64 -6.00 6.88
CA GLY A 39 5.76 -4.57 7.19
C GLY A 39 5.78 -3.64 5.96
N ALA A 40 5.65 -4.19 4.75
CA ALA A 40 5.45 -3.43 3.53
C ALA A 40 3.99 -3.53 3.05
N LEU A 41 3.56 -2.47 2.36
CA LEU A 41 2.30 -2.42 1.63
C LEU A 41 2.59 -2.71 0.16
N HIS A 42 2.10 -3.85 -0.30
CA HIS A 42 2.16 -4.24 -1.70
C HIS A 42 0.86 -3.82 -2.37
N LEU A 43 0.96 -2.89 -3.30
CA LEU A 43 -0.11 -2.50 -4.19
C LEU A 43 0.10 -3.22 -5.50
N PHE A 44 -0.96 -3.79 -6.07
CA PHE A 44 -0.87 -4.38 -7.39
C PHE A 44 -2.20 -4.23 -8.10
N ASN A 45 -2.13 -3.87 -9.37
CA ASN A 45 -3.25 -3.90 -10.30
C ASN A 45 -2.90 -4.81 -11.48
N ASP A 46 -3.76 -4.89 -12.49
CA ASP A 46 -3.53 -5.73 -13.67
C ASP A 46 -2.27 -5.35 -14.48
N GLU A 47 -1.74 -4.13 -14.31
CA GLU A 47 -0.66 -3.59 -15.14
C GLU A 47 0.66 -3.38 -14.38
N CYS A 48 0.62 -3.22 -13.06
CA CYS A 48 1.77 -2.83 -12.24
C CYS A 48 1.69 -3.40 -10.82
N SER A 49 2.86 -3.66 -10.23
CA SER A 49 3.02 -4.04 -8.83
C SER A 49 4.02 -3.11 -8.15
N ILE A 50 3.60 -2.46 -7.08
CA ILE A 50 4.31 -1.42 -6.35
C ILE A 50 4.46 -1.90 -4.91
N GLU A 51 5.69 -1.88 -4.39
CA GLU A 51 5.98 -2.23 -3.01
C GLU A 51 6.37 -0.97 -2.26
N LEU A 52 5.59 -0.61 -1.24
CA LEU A 52 5.85 0.52 -0.36
C LEU A 52 6.27 0.01 1.00
N MET A 53 7.51 0.29 1.38
CA MET A 53 7.96 0.09 2.75
C MET A 53 7.20 1.04 3.65
N LEU A 54 6.27 0.52 4.46
CA LEU A 54 5.66 1.30 5.53
C LEU A 54 6.71 1.47 6.61
N ASN A 55 7.57 2.48 6.44
CA ASN A 55 8.43 2.91 7.52
C ASN A 55 7.51 3.40 8.64
N ASN A 56 7.27 2.54 9.62
CA ASN A 56 6.91 3.01 10.93
C ASN A 56 8.12 3.83 11.40
N GLU A 57 8.09 5.15 11.17
CA GLU A 57 8.74 6.10 12.06
C GLU A 57 8.00 6.04 13.42
N GLN A 58 8.05 4.88 14.06
CA GLN A 58 7.89 4.75 15.50
C GLN A 58 9.28 4.46 16.06
N ALA A 59 9.91 5.58 16.43
CA ALA A 59 10.80 5.74 17.58
C ALA A 59 12.11 4.92 17.59
N ALA A 60 13.19 5.63 17.27
CA ALA A 60 14.37 5.65 18.15
C ALA A 60 14.91 7.09 18.24
#